data_AF-A0A800JGR0-F1
#
_entry.id   AF-A0A800JGR0-F1
#
_cell.length_a   1.000
_cell.length_b   1.000
_cell.length_c   1.000
_cell.angle_alpha   90.00
_cell.angle_beta   90.00
_cell.angle_gamma   90.00
#
_symmetry.space_group_name_H-M   'P 1'
#
loop_
_entity.id
_entity.type
_entity.pdbx_description
1 polymer ?
#
loop_
_entity_poly.entity_id
_entity_poly.type
_entity_poly.pdbx_seq_one_letter_code
_entity_poly.pdbx_strand_id
1 'polypeptide(L)'
;MKFARHTLAVFLLLGLGTQAAEPSAPEKNFEALWGTFDKRYAFFNERKVNWQAQYKKFRPQVDAETTDKELFKTMCEMLAPLKDGHVTLRARRLGEPEYCPEDLPRFTHEFNTRKLERQYKAMVQKTLTANRFDKPKT
;
A
#
# COMPACT_ATOMS: atom_id res chain seq x y z
N MET A 1 -29.19 3.15 -70.60
CA MET A 1 -28.97 2.88 -69.16
C MET A 1 -28.15 4.04 -68.59
N LYS A 2 -28.65 4.73 -67.55
CA LYS A 2 -28.12 6.01 -67.06
C LYS A 2 -26.93 5.79 -66.12
N PHE A 3 -25.82 6.47 -66.39
CA PHE A 3 -24.63 6.51 -65.51
C PHE A 3 -24.90 7.44 -64.32
N ALA A 4 -24.82 6.92 -63.09
CA ALA A 4 -24.87 7.73 -61.87
C ALA A 4 -23.48 7.80 -61.25
N ARG A 5 -22.85 8.99 -61.35
CA ARG A 5 -21.58 9.32 -60.68
C ARG A 5 -21.82 9.37 -59.18
N HIS A 6 -21.19 8.46 -58.43
CA HIS A 6 -21.19 8.47 -56.97
C HIS A 6 -19.88 9.10 -56.50
N THR A 7 -19.92 10.36 -56.11
CA THR A 7 -18.83 11.02 -55.38
C THR A 7 -18.76 10.46 -53.96
N LEU A 8 -17.70 9.71 -53.68
CA LEU A 8 -17.36 9.22 -52.35
C LEU A 8 -16.68 10.36 -51.58
N ALA A 9 -17.39 10.97 -50.63
CA ALA A 9 -16.80 11.94 -49.71
C ALA A 9 -16.17 11.19 -48.53
N VAL A 10 -14.84 11.14 -48.49
CA VAL A 10 -14.07 10.64 -47.35
C VAL A 10 -14.01 11.76 -46.30
N PHE A 11 -14.81 11.64 -45.25
CA PHE A 11 -14.63 12.45 -44.04
C PHE A 11 -13.46 11.87 -43.25
N LEU A 12 -12.28 12.45 -43.44
CA LEU A 12 -11.11 12.19 -42.61
C LEU A 12 -11.36 12.82 -41.23
N LEU A 13 -11.88 12.02 -40.30
CA LEU A 13 -11.90 12.34 -38.87
C LEU A 13 -10.45 12.44 -38.39
N LEU A 14 -9.92 13.66 -38.39
CA LEU A 14 -8.72 14.03 -37.63
C LEU A 14 -9.04 13.81 -36.14
N GLY A 15 -8.80 12.59 -35.67
CA GLY A 15 -8.65 12.32 -34.26
C GLY A 15 -7.41 13.07 -33.77
N LEU A 16 -7.60 14.25 -33.16
CA LEU A 16 -6.62 14.76 -32.21
C LEU A 16 -6.57 13.73 -31.08
N GLY A 17 -5.64 12.79 -31.18
CA GLY A 17 -5.24 11.98 -30.05
C GLY A 17 -4.66 12.94 -29.03
N THR A 18 -5.41 13.19 -27.94
CA THR A 18 -4.83 13.72 -26.72
C THR A 18 -3.80 12.70 -26.27
N GLN A 19 -2.53 12.96 -26.56
CA GLN A 19 -1.44 12.18 -26.02
C GLN A 19 -1.47 12.40 -24.52
N ALA A 20 -1.87 11.37 -23.76
CA ALA A 20 -1.88 11.44 -22.31
C ALA A 20 -0.46 11.82 -21.85
N ALA A 21 -0.36 12.88 -21.05
CA ALA A 21 0.92 13.30 -20.50
C ALA A 21 1.54 12.15 -19.69
N GLU A 22 2.85 11.98 -19.81
CA GLU A 22 3.59 11.00 -19.01
C GLU A 22 3.36 11.27 -17.52
N PRO A 23 3.06 10.24 -16.70
CA PRO A 23 2.83 10.43 -15.28
C PRO A 23 4.04 11.09 -14.59
N SER A 24 3.75 12.04 -13.71
CA SER A 24 4.74 12.73 -12.89
C SER A 24 5.42 11.78 -11.89
N ALA A 25 6.50 12.23 -11.24
CA ALA A 25 7.19 11.46 -10.21
C ALA A 25 6.28 11.04 -9.02
N PRO A 26 5.45 11.92 -8.43
CA PRO A 26 4.52 11.52 -7.36
C PRO A 26 3.48 10.50 -7.85
N GLU A 27 2.93 10.67 -9.05
CA GLU A 27 2.00 9.69 -9.64
C GLU A 27 2.67 8.34 -9.86
N LYS A 28 3.87 8.31 -10.43
CA LYS A 28 4.65 7.07 -10.61
C LYS A 28 4.90 6.34 -9.30
N ASN A 29 5.23 7.07 -8.23
CA ASN A 29 5.42 6.49 -6.90
C ASN A 29 4.12 5.93 -6.33
N PHE A 30 2.99 6.64 -6.51
CA PHE A 30 1.67 6.15 -6.09
C PHE A 30 1.31 4.84 -6.80
N GLU A 31 1.41 4.82 -8.13
CA GLU A 31 1.12 3.64 -8.95
C GLU A 31 2.01 2.44 -8.57
N ALA A 32 3.29 2.70 -8.32
CA ALA A 32 4.24 1.67 -7.93
C ALA A 32 3.87 1.04 -6.58
N LEU A 33 3.55 1.86 -5.57
CA LEU A 33 3.15 1.36 -4.25
C LEU A 33 1.82 0.60 -4.35
N TRP A 34 0.79 1.22 -4.94
CA TRP A 34 -0.52 0.61 -5.02
C TRP A 34 -0.50 -0.71 -5.80
N GLY A 35 0.17 -0.71 -6.96
CA GLY A 35 0.29 -1.89 -7.82
C GLY A 35 1.16 -3.00 -7.22
N THR A 36 2.14 -2.65 -6.38
CA THR A 36 2.93 -3.66 -5.63
C THR A 36 2.04 -4.40 -4.63
N PHE A 37 1.23 -3.67 -3.88
CA PHE A 37 0.28 -4.27 -2.95
C PHE A 37 -0.78 -5.09 -3.67
N ASP A 38 -1.36 -4.57 -4.75
CA ASP A 38 -2.37 -5.28 -5.55
C ASP A 38 -1.86 -6.65 -6.06
N LYS A 39 -0.59 -6.72 -6.47
CA LYS A 39 0.01 -7.94 -7.03
C LYS A 39 0.56 -8.92 -5.99
N ARG A 40 0.91 -8.45 -4.79
CA ARG A 40 1.75 -9.23 -3.85
C ARG A 40 1.18 -9.37 -2.45
N TYR A 41 0.26 -8.51 -2.05
CA TYR A 41 -0.26 -8.54 -0.69
C TYR A 41 -1.37 -9.59 -0.57
N ALA A 42 -1.11 -10.63 0.25
CA ALA A 42 -1.98 -11.80 0.32
C ALA A 42 -3.21 -11.62 1.23
N PHE A 43 -3.21 -10.64 2.15
CA PHE A 43 -4.11 -10.62 3.30
C PHE A 43 -5.30 -9.66 3.18
N PHE A 44 -5.64 -9.20 1.98
CA PHE A 44 -6.75 -8.25 1.81
C PHE A 44 -8.09 -8.82 2.28
N ASN A 45 -8.37 -10.09 1.98
CA ASN A 45 -9.65 -10.73 2.32
C ASN A 45 -9.78 -10.96 3.82
N GLU A 46 -8.72 -11.46 4.45
CA GLU A 46 -8.60 -11.73 5.89
C GLU A 46 -8.77 -10.44 6.69
N ARG A 47 -8.22 -9.34 6.16
CA ARG A 47 -8.29 -8.00 6.78
C ARG A 47 -9.52 -7.22 6.36
N LYS A 48 -10.37 -7.78 5.48
CA LYS A 48 -11.61 -7.15 4.97
C LYS A 48 -11.35 -5.79 4.31
N VAL A 49 -10.23 -5.67 3.60
CA VAL A 49 -9.83 -4.44 2.91
C VAL A 49 -10.11 -4.57 1.42
N ASN A 50 -10.95 -3.67 0.89
CA ASN A 50 -11.13 -3.54 -0.56
C ASN A 50 -10.01 -2.65 -1.13
N TRP A 51 -8.97 -3.26 -1.69
CA TRP A 51 -7.81 -2.53 -2.21
C TRP A 51 -8.13 -1.67 -3.44
N GLN A 52 -9.08 -2.11 -4.27
CA GLN A 52 -9.55 -1.34 -5.42
C GLN A 52 -10.31 -0.07 -4.99
N ALA A 53 -11.03 -0.12 -3.87
CA ALA A 53 -11.65 1.07 -3.29
C ALA A 53 -10.60 2.07 -2.77
N GLN A 54 -9.45 1.59 -2.26
CA GLN A 54 -8.34 2.46 -1.88
C GLN A 54 -7.79 3.22 -3.10
N TYR A 55 -7.61 2.55 -4.24
CA TYR A 55 -7.20 3.22 -5.49
C TYR A 55 -8.15 4.35 -5.87
N LYS A 56 -9.46 4.04 -5.94
CA LYS A 56 -10.50 5.00 -6.32
C LYS A 56 -10.54 6.21 -5.40
N LYS A 57 -10.26 6.01 -4.10
CA LYS A 57 -10.26 7.07 -3.10
C LYS A 57 -9.02 7.97 -3.20
N PHE A 58 -7.83 7.38 -3.34
CA PHE A 58 -6.57 8.11 -3.16
C PHE A 58 -5.89 8.51 -4.47
N ARG A 59 -6.08 7.78 -5.57
CA ARG A 59 -5.46 8.11 -6.86
C ARG A 59 -5.78 9.54 -7.34
N PRO A 60 -7.02 10.05 -7.24
CA PRO A 60 -7.35 11.41 -7.68
C PRO A 60 -6.71 12.53 -6.84
N GLN A 61 -6.09 12.20 -5.70
CA GLN A 61 -5.45 13.16 -4.80
C GLN A 61 -3.95 13.34 -5.11
N VAL A 62 -3.43 12.64 -6.12
CA VAL A 62 -2.02 12.66 -6.50
C VAL A 62 -1.91 13.15 -7.94
N ASP A 63 -1.20 14.25 -8.10
CA ASP A 63 -0.91 14.92 -9.38
C ASP A 63 0.55 15.40 -9.41
N ALA A 64 0.92 16.13 -10.47
CA ALA A 64 2.28 16.62 -10.67
C ALA A 64 2.76 17.62 -9.61
N GLU A 65 1.85 18.32 -8.93
CA GLU A 65 2.16 19.34 -7.92
C GLU A 65 2.22 18.76 -6.50
N THR A 66 1.83 17.49 -6.34
CA THR A 66 1.84 16.80 -5.05
C THR A 66 3.26 16.71 -4.48
N THR A 67 3.46 17.31 -3.31
CA THR A 67 4.75 17.29 -2.63
C THR A 67 5.07 15.93 -2.02
N ASP A 68 6.34 15.67 -1.72
CA ASP A 68 6.76 14.44 -1.03
C ASP A 68 6.03 14.20 0.30
N LYS A 69 5.77 15.29 1.05
CA LYS A 69 5.08 15.23 2.34
C LYS A 69 3.61 14.85 2.17
N GLU A 70 2.93 15.43 1.18
CA GLU A 70 1.54 15.10 0.86
C GLU A 70 1.43 13.67 0.33
N LEU A 71 2.31 13.28 -0.58
CA LEU A 71 2.35 11.91 -1.11
C LEU A 71 2.55 10.87 0.00
N PHE A 72 3.50 11.11 0.91
CA PHE A 72 3.75 10.22 2.04
C PHE A 72 2.51 10.11 2.94
N LYS A 73 1.88 11.24 3.29
CA LYS A 73 0.64 11.25 4.08
C LYS A 73 -0.48 10.47 3.39
N THR A 74 -0.70 10.71 2.10
CA THR A 74 -1.70 10.00 1.29
C THR A 74 -1.46 8.48 1.28
N MET A 75 -0.20 8.05 1.12
CA MET A 75 0.16 6.64 1.16
C MET A 75 -0.03 6.01 2.55
N CYS A 76 0.31 6.73 3.63
CA CYS A 76 0.03 6.27 4.99
C CYS A 76 -1.47 6.04 5.21
N GLU A 77 -2.31 7.00 4.82
CA GLU A 77 -3.77 6.88 4.93
C GLU A 77 -4.35 5.75 4.07
N MET A 78 -3.75 5.50 2.90
CA MET A 78 -4.11 4.38 2.03
C MET A 78 -3.78 3.02 2.66
N LEU A 79 -2.67 2.92 3.38
CA LEU A 79 -2.21 1.69 4.04
C LEU A 79 -2.87 1.47 5.41
N ALA A 80 -3.37 2.51 6.07
CA ALA A 80 -3.94 2.44 7.42
C ALA A 80 -5.00 1.34 7.63
N PRO A 81 -5.93 1.07 6.69
CA PRO A 81 -6.93 0.01 6.86
C PRO A 81 -6.35 -1.41 6.96
N LEU A 82 -5.11 -1.62 6.51
CA LEU A 82 -4.46 -2.93 6.58
C LEU A 82 -4.23 -3.39 8.02
N LYS A 83 -3.94 -2.46 8.95
CA LYS A 83 -3.64 -2.79 10.36
C LYS A 83 -2.62 -3.93 10.49
N ASP A 84 -1.54 -3.86 9.71
CA ASP A 84 -0.54 -4.91 9.58
C ASP A 84 0.85 -4.47 10.07
N GLY A 85 1.31 -5.05 11.18
CA GLY A 85 2.63 -4.76 11.76
C GLY A 85 3.83 -5.16 10.90
N HIS A 86 3.61 -5.89 9.80
CA HIS A 86 4.67 -6.28 8.86
C HIS A 86 4.74 -5.37 7.64
N VAL A 87 3.86 -4.36 7.57
CA VAL A 87 3.89 -3.33 6.53
C VAL A 87 4.61 -2.11 7.07
N THR A 88 5.66 -1.68 6.37
CA THR A 88 6.42 -0.49 6.71
C THR A 88 6.59 0.38 5.47
N LEU A 89 6.21 1.66 5.59
CA LEU A 89 6.50 2.68 4.58
C LEU A 89 7.60 3.62 5.09
N ARG A 90 8.65 3.83 4.29
CA ARG A 90 9.77 4.73 4.61
C ARG A 90 9.96 5.75 3.49
N ALA A 91 10.17 7.02 3.85
CA ALA A 91 10.41 8.09 2.87
C ALA A 91 11.79 8.73 3.02
N ARG A 92 12.78 8.23 2.28
CA ARG A 92 14.16 8.74 2.35
C ARG A 92 14.30 10.24 2.06
N ARG A 93 13.51 10.77 1.11
CA ARG A 93 13.54 12.20 0.73
C ARG A 93 13.04 13.15 1.83
N LEU A 94 12.37 12.63 2.85
CA LEU A 94 11.83 13.40 3.98
C LEU A 94 12.66 13.27 5.28
N GLY A 95 13.88 12.75 5.20
CA GLY A 95 14.67 12.44 6.41
C GLY A 95 14.26 11.13 7.07
N GLU A 96 13.83 10.16 6.25
CA GLU A 96 13.50 8.78 6.65
C GLU A 96 12.39 8.60 7.70
N PRO A 97 11.26 9.35 7.66
CA PRO A 97 10.10 8.99 8.45
C PRO A 97 9.61 7.59 8.08
N GLU A 98 9.14 6.88 9.09
CA GLU A 98 8.60 5.53 8.99
C GLU A 98 7.12 5.51 9.42
N TYR A 99 6.31 4.71 8.73
CA TYR A 99 4.92 4.45 9.09
C TYR A 99 4.63 2.95 9.07
N CYS A 100 3.95 2.49 10.13
CA CYS A 100 3.41 1.14 10.27
C CYS A 100 1.89 1.27 10.50
N PRO A 101 1.04 0.54 9.77
CA PRO A 101 -0.42 0.66 9.90
C PRO A 101 -0.99 -0.07 11.13
N GLU A 102 -0.20 -0.85 11.87
CA GLU A 102 -0.61 -1.40 13.17
C GLU A 102 -0.19 -0.44 14.30
N ASP A 103 -1.16 -0.02 15.13
CA ASP A 103 -0.89 0.87 16.27
C ASP A 103 0.06 0.21 17.27
N LEU A 104 -0.26 -1.02 17.68
CA LEU A 104 0.54 -1.86 18.56
C LEU A 104 0.28 -3.35 18.28
N PRO A 105 1.30 -4.22 18.41
CA PRO A 105 1.10 -5.67 18.28
C PRO A 105 0.08 -6.19 19.29
N ARG A 106 -0.76 -7.16 18.89
CA ARG A 106 -1.69 -7.86 19.83
C ARG A 106 -1.04 -8.29 21.14
N PHE A 107 0.24 -8.68 21.11
CA PHE A 107 1.03 -9.02 22.28
C PHE A 107 1.01 -7.93 23.36
N THR A 108 1.11 -6.66 23.01
CA THR A 108 1.15 -5.57 24.00
C THR A 108 -0.21 -5.34 24.65
N HIS A 109 -1.31 -5.75 24.01
CA HIS A 109 -2.64 -5.71 24.61
C HIS A 109 -2.83 -6.84 25.64
N GLU A 110 -2.35 -8.05 25.32
CA GLU A 110 -2.44 -9.21 26.21
C GLU A 110 -1.43 -9.16 27.36
N PHE A 111 -0.21 -8.69 27.09
CA PHE A 111 0.91 -8.60 28.03
C PHE A 111 1.25 -7.14 28.33
N ASN A 112 0.22 -6.37 28.70
CA ASN A 112 0.28 -4.92 28.88
C ASN A 112 1.01 -4.44 30.15
N THR A 113 1.62 -5.33 30.92
CA THR A 113 2.45 -4.97 32.08
C THR A 113 3.79 -5.71 32.06
N ARG A 114 4.83 -5.07 32.62
CA ARG A 114 6.15 -5.71 32.81
C ARG A 114 6.06 -7.02 33.58
N LYS A 115 5.08 -7.16 34.50
CA LYS A 115 4.84 -8.39 35.25
C LYS A 115 4.33 -9.51 34.34
N LEU A 116 3.31 -9.24 33.54
CA LEU A 116 2.73 -10.21 32.60
C LEU A 116 3.75 -10.63 31.54
N GLU A 117 4.49 -9.68 30.97
CA GLU A 117 5.54 -9.96 30.00
C GLU A 117 6.63 -10.88 30.59
N ARG A 118 7.05 -10.62 31.83
CA ARG A 118 8.03 -11.47 32.54
C ARG A 118 7.50 -12.87 32.80
N GLN A 119 6.22 -12.97 33.19
CA GLN A 119 5.56 -14.27 33.38
C GLN A 119 5.49 -15.06 32.08
N TYR A 120 5.16 -14.41 30.96
CA TYR A 120 5.18 -15.01 29.62
C TYR A 120 6.58 -15.52 29.26
N LYS A 121 7.61 -14.66 29.38
CA LYS A 121 9.01 -15.03 29.10
C LYS A 121 9.47 -16.21 29.96
N ALA A 122 9.12 -16.23 31.24
CA ALA A 122 9.44 -17.34 32.14
C ALA A 122 8.73 -18.64 31.73
N MET A 123 7.45 -18.57 31.33
CA MET A 123 6.68 -19.71 30.84
C MET A 123 7.29 -20.27 29.54
N VAL A 124 7.62 -19.40 28.58
CA VAL A 124 8.27 -19.79 27.31
C VAL A 124 9.60 -20.50 27.60
N GLN A 125 10.46 -19.89 28.42
CA GLN A 125 11.75 -20.48 28.77
C GLN A 125 11.60 -21.85 29.44
N LYS A 126 10.68 -21.96 30.41
CA LYS A 126 10.42 -23.23 31.11
C LYS A 126 9.96 -24.31 30.13
N THR A 127 9.07 -23.97 29.21
CA THR A 127 8.52 -24.90 28.21
C THR A 127 9.59 -25.36 27.23
N LEU A 128 10.43 -24.46 26.74
CA LEU A 128 11.54 -24.78 25.84
C LEU A 128 12.55 -25.71 26.52
N THR A 129 13.02 -25.37 27.73
CA THR A 129 13.98 -26.21 28.46
C THR A 129 13.40 -27.58 28.79
N ALA A 130 12.13 -27.66 29.20
CA ALA A 130 11.47 -28.94 29.47
C ALA A 130 11.40 -29.86 28.23
N ASN A 131 11.36 -29.26 27.03
CA ASN A 131 11.37 -29.98 25.75
C ASN A 131 12.77 -30.06 25.12
N ARG A 132 13.84 -29.82 25.90
CA ARG A 132 15.25 -29.91 25.48
C ARG A 132 15.65 -28.94 24.35
N PHE A 133 14.90 -27.84 24.18
CA PHE A 133 15.35 -26.73 23.35
C PHE A 133 16.30 -25.82 24.14
N ASP A 134 17.25 -25.23 23.41
CA ASP A 134 18.15 -24.21 23.97
C ASP A 134 17.38 -22.98 24.45
N LYS A 135 18.01 -22.23 25.36
CA LYS A 135 17.46 -20.95 25.81
C LYS A 135 17.40 -19.97 24.63
N PRO A 136 16.34 -19.15 24.48
CA PRO A 136 16.30 -18.11 23.48
C PRO A 136 17.49 -17.17 23.66
N LYS A 137 18.15 -16.79 22.56
CA LYS A 137 19.15 -15.73 22.57
C LYS A 137 18.43 -14.41 22.84
N THR A 138 18.80 -13.74 23.93
CA THR A 138 18.33 -12.39 24.29
C THR A 138 19.08 -11.32 23.53
#